data_AF-A0A1V1PIG0-F1
#
_entry.id   AF-A0A1V1PIG0-F1
#
_cell.length_a   1.000
_cell.length_b   1.000
_cell.length_c   1.000
_cell.angle_alpha   90.00
_cell.angle_beta   90.00
_cell.angle_gamma   90.00
#
_symmetry.space_group_name_H-M   'P 1'
#
loop_
_entity.id
_entity.type
_entity.pdbx_description
1 polymer ?
#
loop_
_entity_poly.entity_id
_entity_poly.type
_entity_poly.pdbx_seq_one_letter_code
_entity_poly.pdbx_strand_id
1 'polypeptide(L)'
;MEEAMRNAHLFKSFNKTQITHMYQAADMAEEIVSNAYQLSSLHWQKTPYDIKTLVELNKEEVMDVPYAQLIRYQARKKRSELNSARFDFYKICVQDHNILSAYHSYKGLKLFPFFLYIMTHELIHIVRFSRFLHLFHATEQERKIEEKKVHCKTREILKTVRMPSLNPVLDFKGWQMG
;
A
#
# COMPACT_ATOMS: atom_id res chain seq x y z
N MET A 1 5.62 0.99 28.62
CA MET A 1 5.12 2.26 28.05
C MET A 1 6.24 3.27 27.75
N GLU A 2 7.35 3.22 28.48
CA GLU A 2 8.50 4.14 28.35
C GLU A 2 9.55 3.73 27.28
N GLU A 3 9.46 2.49 26.79
CA GLU A 3 10.36 1.94 25.76
C GLU A 3 9.90 2.28 24.33
N ALA A 4 8.59 2.41 24.12
CA ALA A 4 7.99 2.85 22.86
C ALA A 4 8.25 4.35 22.56
N MET A 5 8.55 5.15 23.59
CA MET A 5 8.82 6.59 23.44
C MET A 5 10.23 6.90 22.90
N ARG A 6 11.13 5.90 22.82
CA ARG A 6 12.53 6.09 22.42
C ARG A 6 12.83 5.82 20.93
N ASN A 7 11.94 5.17 20.18
CA ASN A 7 12.34 4.55 18.90
C ASN A 7 11.92 5.27 17.61
N ALA A 8 11.11 6.33 17.66
CA ALA A 8 10.73 7.07 16.45
C ALA A 8 11.94 7.71 15.72
N HIS A 9 13.04 7.97 16.43
CA HIS A 9 14.30 8.48 15.85
C HIS A 9 15.31 7.39 15.44
N LEU A 10 14.99 6.10 15.62
CA LEU A 10 15.91 4.98 15.35
C LEU A 10 15.55 4.18 14.09
N PHE A 11 14.39 4.44 13.50
CA PHE A 11 13.97 3.75 12.28
C PHE A 11 14.64 4.34 11.05
N LYS A 12 15.17 3.45 10.20
CA LYS A 12 15.86 3.84 8.98
C LYS A 12 14.83 4.27 7.93
N SER A 13 14.91 5.52 7.48
CA SER A 13 14.09 6.04 6.40
C SER A 13 14.71 5.79 5.03
N PHE A 14 13.90 5.90 3.98
CA PHE A 14 14.39 5.90 2.61
C PHE A 14 15.28 7.10 2.32
N ASN A 15 16.26 6.88 1.45
CA ASN A 15 16.98 7.97 0.80
C ASN A 15 16.22 8.47 -0.45
N LYS A 16 16.66 9.59 -1.02
CA LYS A 16 16.02 10.21 -2.19
C LYS A 16 15.85 9.25 -3.37
N THR A 17 16.86 8.45 -3.69
CA THR A 17 16.80 7.48 -4.80
C THR A 17 15.76 6.38 -4.53
N GLN A 18 15.66 5.90 -3.29
CA GLN A 18 14.66 4.91 -2.90
C GLN A 18 13.24 5.48 -2.97
N ILE A 19 13.06 6.74 -2.56
CA ILE A 19 11.79 7.47 -2.72
C ILE A 19 11.42 7.58 -4.20
N THR A 20 12.36 7.98 -5.08
CA THR A 20 12.11 8.04 -6.53
C THR A 20 11.68 6.68 -7.09
N HIS A 21 12.38 5.60 -6.73
CA HIS A 21 12.01 4.26 -7.19
C HIS A 21 10.63 3.81 -6.67
N MET A 22 10.26 4.20 -5.44
CA MET A 22 8.94 3.89 -4.88
C MET A 22 7.83 4.58 -5.67
N TYR A 23 7.96 5.88 -5.98
CA TYR A 23 6.97 6.58 -6.79
C TYR A 23 6.89 6.04 -8.22
N GLN A 24 8.02 5.75 -8.86
CA GLN A 24 8.03 5.09 -10.17
C GLN A 24 7.33 3.72 -10.15
N ALA A 25 7.49 2.97 -9.06
CA ALA A 25 6.79 1.70 -8.88
C ALA A 25 5.28 1.90 -8.63
N ALA A 26 4.88 2.99 -7.98
CA ALA A 26 3.48 3.37 -7.81
C ALA A 26 2.83 3.74 -9.16
N ASP A 27 3.49 4.55 -9.98
CA ASP A 27 3.02 4.90 -11.33
C ASP A 27 2.81 3.64 -12.18
N MET A 28 3.79 2.73 -12.18
CA MET A 28 3.68 1.44 -12.88
C MET A 28 2.56 0.56 -12.29
N ALA A 29 2.38 0.57 -10.97
CA ALA A 29 1.30 -0.18 -10.31
C ALA A 29 -0.08 0.36 -10.70
N GLU A 30 -0.26 1.68 -10.83
CA GLU A 30 -1.52 2.26 -11.31
C GLU A 30 -1.89 1.73 -12.69
N GLU A 31 -0.95 1.72 -13.64
CA GLU A 31 -1.18 1.20 -14.99
C GLU A 31 -1.56 -0.29 -14.95
N ILE A 32 -0.80 -1.09 -14.20
CA ILE A 32 -1.03 -2.53 -14.05
C ILE A 32 -2.42 -2.81 -13.45
N VAL A 33 -2.78 -2.14 -12.36
CA VAL A 33 -4.06 -2.32 -11.68
C VAL A 33 -5.21 -1.81 -12.54
N SER A 34 -5.03 -0.67 -13.23
CA SER A 34 -6.03 -0.12 -14.15
C SER A 34 -6.35 -1.09 -15.26
N ASN A 35 -5.33 -1.68 -15.88
CA ASN A 35 -5.50 -2.68 -16.93
C ASN A 35 -6.18 -3.95 -16.41
N ALA A 36 -5.77 -4.44 -15.24
CA ALA A 36 -6.33 -5.65 -14.66
C ALA A 36 -7.82 -5.52 -14.27
N TYR A 37 -8.23 -4.32 -13.84
CA TYR A 37 -9.61 -4.03 -13.41
C TYR A 37 -10.45 -3.28 -14.46
N GLN A 38 -9.88 -3.00 -15.64
CA GLN A 38 -10.51 -2.21 -16.71
C GLN A 38 -11.01 -0.85 -16.19
N LEU A 39 -10.16 -0.15 -15.42
CA LEU A 39 -10.50 1.14 -14.82
C LEU A 39 -10.41 2.25 -15.88
N SER A 40 -11.38 3.17 -15.85
CA SER A 40 -11.27 4.41 -16.61
C SER A 40 -10.20 5.32 -16.01
N SER A 41 -9.60 6.21 -16.82
CA SER A 41 -8.68 7.27 -16.36
C SER A 41 -9.23 8.15 -15.24
N LEU A 42 -10.55 8.25 -15.12
CA LEU A 42 -11.23 9.03 -14.06
C LEU A 42 -11.28 8.30 -12.71
N HIS A 43 -10.87 7.02 -12.61
CA HIS A 43 -10.97 6.28 -11.36
C HIS A 43 -10.11 6.92 -10.28
N TRP A 44 -8.81 7.04 -10.50
CA TRP A 44 -7.86 7.63 -9.54
C TRP A 44 -8.16 9.10 -9.20
N GLN A 45 -8.83 9.82 -10.10
CA GLN A 45 -9.34 11.17 -9.81
C GLN A 45 -10.52 11.16 -8.82
N LYS A 46 -11.37 10.13 -8.87
CA LYS A 46 -12.52 9.95 -7.96
C LYS A 46 -12.15 9.25 -6.65
N THR A 47 -11.05 8.51 -6.64
CA THR A 47 -10.48 7.81 -5.48
C THR A 47 -9.04 8.29 -5.22
N PRO A 48 -8.84 9.59 -4.94
CA PRO A 48 -7.52 10.14 -4.76
C PRO A 48 -6.83 9.50 -3.54
N TYR A 49 -5.53 9.28 -3.68
CA TYR A 49 -4.71 8.77 -2.61
C TYR A 49 -3.37 9.49 -2.55
N ASP A 50 -2.72 9.41 -1.39
CA ASP A 50 -1.38 9.93 -1.16
C ASP A 50 -0.49 8.83 -0.57
N ILE A 51 0.80 8.87 -0.89
CA ILE A 51 1.81 7.93 -0.39
C ILE A 51 2.69 8.70 0.57
N LYS A 52 2.68 8.28 1.83
CA LYS A 52 3.52 8.84 2.89
C LYS A 52 4.58 7.83 3.31
N THR A 53 5.82 8.30 3.36
CA THR A 53 6.97 7.53 3.89
C THR A 53 7.14 7.81 5.37
N LEU A 54 7.97 7.01 6.05
CA LEU A 54 8.20 7.08 7.50
C LEU A 54 8.41 8.50 8.04
N VAL A 55 9.10 9.38 7.29
CA VAL A 55 9.38 10.76 7.72
C VAL A 55 8.17 11.69 7.71
N GLU A 56 7.09 11.29 7.04
CA GLU A 56 5.82 12.01 6.93
C GLU A 56 4.71 11.38 7.78
N LEU A 57 4.96 10.23 8.42
CA LEU A 57 3.98 9.52 9.23
C LEU A 57 3.89 10.09 10.64
N ASN A 58 2.67 10.10 11.19
CA ASN A 58 2.48 10.31 12.62
C ASN A 58 2.91 9.08 13.41
N LYS A 59 3.18 9.22 14.70
CA LYS A 59 3.66 8.11 15.54
C LYS A 59 2.69 6.94 15.59
N GLU A 60 1.40 7.23 15.56
CA GLU A 60 0.31 6.24 15.56
C GLU A 60 0.16 5.52 14.21
N GLU A 61 0.84 6.01 13.16
CA GLU A 61 0.81 5.48 11.80
C GLU A 61 2.07 4.64 11.50
N VAL A 62 3.03 4.59 12.42
CA VAL A 62 4.22 3.75 12.33
C VAL A 62 3.89 2.36 12.90
N MET A 63 4.09 1.32 12.10
CA MET A 63 3.77 -0.06 12.44
C MET A 63 5.00 -0.95 12.29
N ASP A 64 5.16 -1.94 13.19
CA ASP A 64 6.35 -2.81 13.22
C ASP A 64 6.28 -4.01 12.26
N VAL A 65 5.08 -4.35 11.79
CA VAL A 65 4.82 -5.60 11.07
C VAL A 65 4.58 -5.41 9.57
N PRO A 66 3.60 -4.60 9.11
CA PRO A 66 3.30 -4.50 7.69
C PRO A 66 4.33 -3.64 6.95
N TYR A 67 4.43 -3.83 5.63
CA TYR A 67 5.29 -3.00 4.78
C TYR A 67 4.65 -1.67 4.38
N ALA A 68 3.32 -1.64 4.32
CA ALA A 68 2.52 -0.44 4.17
C ALA A 68 1.16 -0.67 4.85
N GLN A 69 0.46 0.40 5.16
CA GLN A 69 -0.94 0.32 5.60
C GLN A 69 -1.80 1.37 4.90
N LEU A 70 -3.01 0.97 4.52
CA LEU A 70 -3.98 1.86 3.90
C LEU A 70 -4.92 2.47 4.94
N ILE A 71 -4.87 3.79 5.08
CA ILE A 71 -5.80 4.56 5.92
C ILE A 71 -6.80 5.28 5.01
N ARG A 72 -8.08 5.21 5.34
CA ARG A 72 -9.13 5.97 4.63
C ARG A 72 -9.61 7.15 5.45
N TYR A 73 -9.67 8.31 4.82
CA TYR A 73 -10.25 9.53 5.35
C TYR A 73 -11.58 9.82 4.65
N GLN A 74 -12.67 9.88 5.42
CA GLN A 74 -13.94 10.39 4.94
C GLN A 74 -13.95 11.91 5.06
N ALA A 75 -13.70 12.62 3.96
CA ALA A 75 -13.89 14.06 3.93
C ALA A 75 -15.39 14.37 3.79
N ARG A 76 -15.99 15.01 4.80
CA ARG A 76 -17.29 15.69 4.64
C ARG A 76 -17.02 17.12 4.19
N LYS A 77 -17.47 17.48 2.98
CA LYS A 77 -17.38 18.86 2.50
C LYS A 77 -18.22 19.76 3.43
N LYS A 78 -17.58 20.66 4.19
CA LYS A 78 -18.26 21.74 4.91
C LYS A 78 -18.78 22.71 3.84
N ARG A 79 -20.09 22.94 3.80
CA ARG A 79 -20.85 23.81 2.87
C ARG A 79 -21.00 23.30 1.42
N SER A 80 -22.05 22.53 1.19
CA SER A 80 -22.97 22.79 0.08
C SER A 80 -24.28 22.06 0.36
N GLU A 81 -25.40 22.77 0.32
CA GLU A 81 -26.77 22.27 0.53
C GLU A 81 -27.27 21.32 -0.57
N LEU A 82 -26.36 20.75 -1.39
CA LEU A 82 -26.63 19.58 -2.21
C LEU A 82 -26.02 18.34 -1.55
N ASN A 83 -26.88 17.49 -1.01
CA ASN A 83 -26.57 16.10 -0.67
C ASN A 83 -25.90 15.42 -1.89
N SER A 84 -24.63 15.00 -1.81
CA SER A 84 -24.14 13.73 -2.44
C SER A 84 -22.62 13.52 -2.55
N ALA A 85 -21.75 14.49 -2.33
CA ALA A 85 -20.33 14.27 -2.63
C ALA A 85 -19.50 13.85 -1.39
N ARG A 86 -19.69 12.60 -0.92
CA ARG A 86 -18.70 11.93 -0.06
C ARG A 86 -17.56 11.47 -0.97
N PHE A 87 -16.39 12.07 -0.86
CA PHE A 87 -15.19 11.54 -1.50
C PHE A 87 -14.33 10.86 -0.45
N ASP A 88 -13.99 9.61 -0.72
CA ASP A 88 -13.02 8.86 0.06
C ASP A 88 -11.63 9.24 -0.41
N PHE A 89 -10.81 9.73 0.52
CA PHE A 89 -9.40 9.96 0.30
C PHE A 89 -8.62 8.86 1.01
N TYR A 90 -7.61 8.31 0.36
CA TYR A 90 -6.80 7.23 0.91
C TYR A 90 -5.37 7.69 1.17
N LYS A 91 -4.73 7.12 2.20
CA LYS A 91 -3.33 7.36 2.51
C LYS A 91 -2.63 6.02 2.66
N ILE A 92 -1.64 5.78 1.80
CA ILE A 92 -0.74 4.63 1.88
C ILE A 92 0.41 5.04 2.78
N CYS A 93 0.48 4.45 3.97
CA CYS A 93 1.53 4.72 4.95
C CYS A 93 2.62 3.65 4.82
N VAL A 94 3.69 3.99 4.11
CA VAL A 94 4.82 3.10 3.82
C VAL A 94 5.74 3.01 5.03
N GLN A 95 6.09 1.79 5.43
CA GLN A 95 6.93 1.49 6.58
C GLN A 95 8.37 1.26 6.13
N ASP A 96 9.11 2.35 5.90
CA ASP A 96 10.47 2.34 5.34
C ASP A 96 11.39 1.33 6.06
N HIS A 97 11.35 1.31 7.39
CA HIS A 97 12.18 0.44 8.22
C HIS A 97 11.90 -1.03 8.00
N ASN A 98 10.63 -1.43 7.87
CA ASN A 98 10.25 -2.82 7.62
C ASN A 98 10.69 -3.26 6.22
N ILE A 99 10.51 -2.39 5.22
CA ILE A 99 10.91 -2.66 3.84
C ILE A 99 12.44 -2.77 3.73
N LEU A 100 13.18 -1.84 4.33
CA LEU A 100 14.65 -1.88 4.33
C LEU A 100 15.18 -3.08 5.11
N SER A 101 14.56 -3.43 6.23
CA SER A 101 14.90 -4.63 7.00
C SER A 101 14.73 -5.89 6.13
N ALA A 102 13.56 -6.09 5.53
CA ALA A 102 13.31 -7.23 4.63
C ALA A 102 14.28 -7.24 3.44
N TYR A 103 14.50 -6.09 2.80
CA TYR A 103 15.43 -5.98 1.68
C TYR A 103 16.87 -6.37 2.07
N HIS A 104 17.33 -6.00 3.26
CA HIS A 104 18.67 -6.35 3.73
C HIS A 104 18.78 -7.81 4.20
N SER A 105 17.70 -8.39 4.74
CA SER A 105 17.70 -9.76 5.27
C SER A 105 17.54 -10.84 4.19
N TYR A 106 16.83 -10.56 3.10
CA TYR A 106 16.49 -11.57 2.11
C TYR A 106 17.29 -11.42 0.81
N LYS A 107 18.24 -12.34 0.61
CA LYS A 107 19.06 -12.41 -0.61
C LYS A 107 18.15 -12.59 -1.84
N GLY A 108 18.33 -11.73 -2.83
CA GLY A 108 17.60 -11.79 -4.11
C GLY A 108 16.44 -10.80 -4.21
N LEU A 109 15.97 -10.22 -3.10
CA LEU A 109 15.03 -9.10 -3.18
C LEU A 109 15.73 -7.89 -3.81
N LYS A 110 15.01 -7.24 -4.72
CA LYS A 110 15.39 -5.95 -5.31
C LYS A 110 14.33 -4.95 -4.89
N LEU A 111 14.75 -3.75 -4.48
CA LEU A 111 13.84 -2.74 -3.94
C LEU A 111 12.73 -2.37 -4.93
N PHE A 112 13.05 -2.14 -6.20
CA PHE A 112 12.04 -1.72 -7.18
C PHE A 112 10.93 -2.77 -7.38
N PRO A 113 11.20 -4.06 -7.69
CA PRO A 113 10.18 -5.10 -7.72
C PRO A 113 9.41 -5.27 -6.40
N PHE A 114 10.06 -5.02 -5.27
CA PHE A 114 9.42 -5.11 -3.96
C PHE A 114 8.43 -3.96 -3.74
N PHE A 115 8.82 -2.72 -4.08
CA PHE A 115 7.92 -1.57 -4.11
C PHE A 115 6.76 -1.79 -5.06
N LEU A 116 7.01 -2.32 -6.26
CA LEU A 116 5.97 -2.60 -7.23
C LEU A 116 4.92 -3.57 -6.67
N TYR A 117 5.36 -4.60 -5.95
CA TYR A 117 4.45 -5.50 -5.25
C TYR A 117 3.61 -4.78 -4.20
N ILE A 118 4.26 -4.03 -3.30
CA ILE A 118 3.58 -3.32 -2.21
C ILE A 118 2.56 -2.32 -2.79
N MET A 119 2.96 -1.49 -3.75
CA MET A 119 2.06 -0.51 -4.36
C MET A 119 0.90 -1.19 -5.08
N THR A 120 1.15 -2.25 -5.85
CA THR A 120 0.08 -3.01 -6.51
C THR A 120 -0.92 -3.56 -5.49
N HIS A 121 -0.43 -4.05 -4.36
CA HIS A 121 -1.25 -4.57 -3.28
C HIS A 121 -2.16 -3.49 -2.67
N GLU A 122 -1.58 -2.36 -2.27
CA GLU A 122 -2.35 -1.25 -1.67
C GLU A 122 -3.35 -0.62 -2.66
N LEU A 123 -2.99 -0.51 -3.94
CA LEU A 123 -3.90 -0.02 -4.97
C LEU A 123 -5.07 -0.98 -5.22
N ILE A 124 -4.85 -2.29 -5.14
CA ILE A 124 -5.94 -3.27 -5.19
C ILE A 124 -6.88 -3.10 -4.00
N HIS A 125 -6.35 -2.81 -2.79
CA HIS A 125 -7.20 -2.46 -1.65
C HIS A 125 -8.07 -1.23 -1.95
N ILE A 126 -7.50 -0.15 -2.49
CA ILE A 126 -8.28 1.06 -2.85
C ILE A 126 -9.40 0.73 -3.85
N VAL A 127 -9.09 0.00 -4.92
CA VAL A 127 -10.09 -0.39 -5.93
C VAL A 127 -11.20 -1.22 -5.29
N ARG A 128 -10.86 -2.16 -4.41
CA ARG A 128 -11.84 -3.04 -3.77
C ARG A 128 -12.69 -2.29 -2.74
N PHE A 129 -12.07 -1.44 -1.92
CA PHE A 129 -12.75 -0.58 -0.96
C PHE A 129 -13.71 0.42 -1.63
N SER A 130 -13.32 1.01 -2.76
CA SER A 130 -14.21 1.89 -3.52
C SER A 130 -15.46 1.18 -4.06
N ARG A 131 -15.38 -0.13 -4.31
CA ARG A 131 -16.49 -0.95 -4.84
C ARG A 131 -17.32 -1.64 -3.76
N PHE A 132 -16.75 -1.82 -2.56
CA PHE A 132 -17.34 -2.64 -1.50
C PHE A 132 -17.25 -1.96 -0.11
N LEU A 133 -18.21 -1.07 0.16
CA LEU A 133 -18.26 -0.30 1.43
C LEU A 133 -18.31 -1.17 2.71
N HIS A 134 -18.77 -2.42 2.63
CA HIS A 134 -18.86 -3.31 3.80
C HIS A 134 -17.47 -3.75 4.32
N LEU A 135 -16.45 -3.75 3.47
CA LEU A 135 -15.09 -4.15 3.85
C LEU A 135 -14.47 -3.22 4.90
N PHE A 136 -14.98 -1.99 5.05
CA PHE A 136 -14.48 -1.04 6.05
C PHE A 136 -14.86 -1.41 7.49
N HIS A 137 -16.02 -2.01 7.67
CA HIS A 137 -16.55 -2.40 8.97
C HIS A 137 -16.32 -3.90 9.25
N ALA A 138 -15.48 -4.52 8.44
CA ALA A 138 -15.12 -5.93 8.53
C ALA A 138 -14.48 -6.24 9.90
N THR A 139 -14.92 -7.36 10.47
CA THR A 139 -14.30 -8.03 11.61
C THR A 139 -12.86 -8.44 11.28
N GLU A 140 -12.07 -8.77 12.30
CA GLU A 140 -10.68 -9.23 12.10
C GLU A 140 -10.61 -10.44 11.15
N GLN A 141 -11.56 -11.38 11.27
CA GLN A 141 -11.62 -12.56 10.42
C GLN A 141 -11.90 -12.20 8.95
N GLU A 142 -12.83 -11.27 8.73
CA GLU A 142 -13.14 -10.77 7.39
C GLU A 142 -11.97 -9.99 6.78
N ARG A 143 -11.22 -9.23 7.59
CA ARG A 143 -9.98 -8.56 7.14
C ARG A 143 -8.92 -9.56 6.71
N LYS A 144 -8.71 -10.64 7.47
CA LYS A 144 -7.76 -11.72 7.07
C LYS A 144 -8.18 -12.41 5.76
N ILE A 145 -9.48 -12.63 5.57
CA ILE A 145 -10.01 -13.19 4.32
C ILE A 145 -9.77 -12.23 3.15
N GLU A 146 -9.99 -10.93 3.37
CA GLU A 146 -9.77 -9.90 2.37
C GLU A 146 -8.29 -9.76 2.01
N GLU A 147 -7.41 -9.70 3.02
CA GLU A 147 -5.95 -9.66 2.86
C GLU A 147 -5.46 -10.82 1.97
N LYS A 148 -5.92 -12.05 2.26
CA LYS A 148 -5.61 -13.22 1.43
C LYS A 148 -6.08 -13.06 -0.02
N LYS A 149 -7.27 -12.46 -0.24
CA LYS A 149 -7.78 -12.22 -1.61
C LYS A 149 -6.92 -11.20 -2.35
N VAL A 150 -6.58 -10.08 -1.71
CA VAL A 150 -5.73 -9.04 -2.29
C VAL A 150 -4.35 -9.60 -2.59
N HIS A 151 -3.74 -10.33 -1.67
CA HIS A 151 -2.45 -10.99 -1.86
C HIS A 151 -2.46 -11.94 -3.07
N CYS A 152 -3.47 -12.81 -3.17
CA CYS A 152 -3.64 -13.72 -4.31
C CYS A 152 -3.77 -12.95 -5.63
N LYS A 153 -4.59 -11.89 -5.66
CA LYS A 153 -4.82 -11.09 -6.87
C LYS A 153 -3.57 -10.29 -7.27
N THR A 154 -2.84 -9.74 -6.30
CA THR A 154 -1.55 -9.06 -6.51
C THR A 154 -0.57 -9.99 -7.21
N ARG A 155 -0.42 -11.22 -6.71
CA ARG A 155 0.42 -12.25 -7.35
C ARG A 155 -0.04 -12.61 -8.75
N GLU A 156 -1.34 -12.82 -8.94
CA GLU A 156 -1.91 -13.17 -10.24
C GLU A 156 -1.62 -12.12 -11.29
N ILE A 157 -1.83 -10.83 -10.95
CA ILE A 157 -1.58 -9.70 -11.83
C ILE A 157 -0.08 -9.54 -12.10
N LEU A 158 0.77 -9.56 -11.06
CA LEU A 158 2.21 -9.33 -11.24
C LEU A 158 2.93 -10.48 -11.96
N LYS A 159 2.37 -11.70 -11.95
CA LYS A 159 2.88 -12.82 -12.76
C LYS A 159 2.81 -12.55 -14.27
N THR A 160 1.92 -11.67 -14.73
CA THR A 160 1.82 -11.34 -16.16
C THR A 160 2.83 -10.27 -16.59
N VAL A 161 3.51 -9.61 -15.64
CA VAL A 161 4.51 -8.58 -15.89
C VAL A 161 5.83 -9.24 -16.30
N ARG A 162 6.39 -8.84 -17.44
CA ARG A 162 7.67 -9.36 -17.95
C ARG A 162 8.86 -8.75 -17.22
N MET A 163 9.02 -9.09 -15.94
CA MET A 163 10.12 -8.62 -15.09
C MET A 163 10.66 -9.79 -14.26
N PRO A 164 11.71 -10.50 -14.73
CA PRO A 164 12.26 -11.66 -14.02
C PRO A 164 12.69 -11.39 -12.57
N SER A 165 13.05 -10.14 -12.26
CA SER A 165 13.38 -9.69 -10.90
C SER A 165 12.19 -9.62 -9.95
N LEU A 166 10.94 -9.82 -10.42
CA LEU A 166 9.77 -10.04 -9.56
C LEU A 166 9.74 -11.45 -8.96
N ASN A 167 10.37 -12.46 -9.56
CA ASN A 167 10.25 -13.85 -9.09
C ASN A 167 10.63 -14.00 -7.60
N PRO A 168 11.75 -13.43 -7.11
CA PRO A 168 12.08 -13.50 -5.69
C PRO A 168 11.04 -12.81 -4.79
N VAL A 169 10.41 -11.74 -5.27
CA VAL A 169 9.35 -11.01 -4.55
C VAL A 169 8.06 -11.83 -4.52
N LEU A 170 7.72 -12.49 -5.63
CA LEU A 170 6.60 -13.40 -5.69
C LEU A 170 6.84 -14.64 -4.83
N ASP A 171 8.05 -15.11 -4.61
CA ASP A 171 8.30 -16.28 -3.74
C ASP A 171 8.58 -15.93 -2.28
N PHE A 172 8.66 -14.63 -1.98
CA PHE A 172 8.97 -14.11 -0.66
C PHE A 172 7.96 -14.60 0.39
N LYS A 173 8.47 -15.15 1.50
CA LYS A 173 7.64 -15.70 2.59
C LYS A 173 7.23 -14.65 3.62
N GLY A 174 7.90 -13.50 3.66
CA GLY A 174 7.58 -12.41 4.59
C GLY A 174 6.18 -11.82 4.40
N TRP A 175 5.52 -12.07 3.25
CA TRP A 175 4.13 -11.70 3.04
C TRP A 175 3.12 -12.39 3.98
N GLN A 176 3.49 -13.50 4.61
CA GLN A 176 2.60 -14.23 5.52
C GLN A 176 2.54 -13.64 6.93
N MET A 177 3.36 -12.62 7.22
CA MET A 177 3.43 -11.96 8.53
C MET A 177 2.66 -10.64 8.58
N GLY A 178 2.14 -10.14 7.44
CA GLY A 178 1.30 -8.95 7.34
C GLY A 178 -0.19 -9.27 7.40
#